data_AF-A0A524B859-F1
#
_entry.id   AF-A0A524B859-F1
#
_cell.length_a   1.000
_cell.length_b   1.000
_cell.length_c   1.000
_cell.angle_alpha   90.00
_cell.angle_beta   90.00
_cell.angle_gamma   90.00
#
_symmetry.space_group_name_H-M   'P 1'
#
loop_
_entity.id
_entity.type
_entity.pdbx_description
1 polymer ?
#
loop_
_entity_poly.entity_id
_entity_poly.type
_entity_poly.pdbx_seq_one_letter_code
_entity_poly.pdbx_strand_id
1 'polypeptide(L)'
;MRTIAQTVGAFAVEFAVNYQDALYRIRNSTPDIILCDYMLGEGRSGQHLLEELRRFRLLADETVFMMVTGEQSYKQVISAVERAILEAGEFPWSCAGVARSLEHQDRLTEARAEIDRVVACTPHNFDAADVKARICMAQGEPEKAQKILDEVANKTRRNYLRKRLLAEAATLNGDTATAQAAMADVLANDTMPGAIQPEDKPALARSQVNSGDKISTERTLVGMRESEVQNLKLDGQASFAALMTIAAPERGKLKFVGLRPALISAALDNSARLDVTCAALGLGDHELADHQAHYLMASDDAKKIFGSARKLYALHGRKKDFREIQKQVARRRIHHD
;
A
#
# COMPACT_ATOMS: atom_id res chain seq x y z
N MET A 1 4.49 33.45 -2.42
CA MET A 1 3.07 33.18 -2.75
C MET A 1 2.36 34.43 -3.28
N ARG A 2 2.25 35.54 -2.53
CA ARG A 2 1.54 36.76 -3.01
C ARG A 2 2.04 37.32 -4.35
N THR A 3 3.36 37.48 -4.48
CA THR A 3 4.00 38.00 -5.71
C THR A 3 3.82 37.08 -6.91
N ILE A 4 3.76 35.75 -6.67
CA ILE A 4 3.55 34.70 -7.67
C ILE A 4 2.09 34.67 -8.13
N ALA A 5 1.14 34.78 -7.19
CA ALA A 5 -0.30 34.83 -7.52
C ALA A 5 -0.66 36.08 -8.35
N GLN A 6 -0.05 37.23 -8.04
CA GLN A 6 -0.24 38.46 -8.82
C GLN A 6 0.38 38.39 -10.23
N THR A 7 1.49 37.67 -10.42
CA THR A 7 2.09 37.47 -11.76
C THR A 7 1.29 36.48 -12.62
N VAL A 8 0.51 35.59 -12.00
CA VAL A 8 -0.37 34.63 -12.69
C VAL A 8 -1.78 35.23 -12.96
N GLY A 9 -2.00 36.50 -12.62
CA GLY A 9 -3.23 37.23 -12.95
C GLY A 9 -4.31 37.26 -11.87
N ALA A 10 -3.98 36.96 -10.61
CA ALA A 10 -4.93 37.11 -9.50
C ALA A 10 -5.19 38.60 -9.20
N PHE A 11 -6.44 39.04 -9.33
CA PHE A 11 -6.85 40.44 -9.13
C PHE A 11 -6.91 40.85 -7.64
N ALA A 12 -7.32 39.94 -6.75
CA ALA A 12 -7.37 40.16 -5.31
C ALA A 12 -6.86 38.91 -4.56
N VAL A 13 -5.89 39.09 -3.67
CA VAL A 13 -5.30 38.00 -2.88
C VAL A 13 -5.44 38.33 -1.40
N GLU A 14 -6.24 37.51 -0.71
CA GLU A 14 -6.43 37.59 0.74
C GLU A 14 -5.79 36.39 1.44
N PHE A 15 -5.30 36.63 2.66
CA PHE A 15 -4.70 35.60 3.49
C PHE A 15 -5.49 35.46 4.78
N ALA A 16 -5.99 34.25 5.03
CA ALA A 16 -6.56 33.88 6.31
C ALA A 16 -5.49 33.21 7.18
N VAL A 17 -5.42 33.59 8.46
CA VAL A 17 -4.39 33.10 9.38
C VAL A 17 -4.82 31.82 10.12
N ASN A 18 -6.13 31.58 10.23
CA ASN A 18 -6.71 30.42 10.90
C ASN A 18 -8.11 30.09 10.36
N TYR A 19 -8.69 29.01 10.86
CA TYR A 19 -10.02 28.51 10.47
C TYR A 19 -11.15 29.54 10.57
N GLN A 20 -11.21 30.30 11.67
CA GLN A 20 -12.28 31.26 11.93
C GLN A 20 -12.17 32.50 11.03
N ASP A 21 -10.95 32.99 10.83
CA ASP A 21 -10.65 34.09 9.93
C ASP A 21 -10.99 33.72 8.46
N ALA A 22 -10.71 32.49 8.05
CA ALA A 22 -11.08 31.97 6.74
C ALA A 22 -12.60 31.97 6.54
N LEU A 23 -13.37 31.44 7.51
CA LEU A 23 -14.83 31.43 7.43
C LEU A 23 -15.44 32.84 7.42
N TYR A 24 -14.92 33.75 8.25
CA TYR A 24 -15.40 35.12 8.29
C TYR A 24 -15.20 35.84 6.95
N ARG A 25 -14.03 35.67 6.33
CA ARG A 25 -13.72 36.29 5.04
C ARG A 25 -14.54 35.70 3.90
N ILE A 26 -14.66 34.37 3.83
CA ILE A 26 -15.44 33.70 2.79
C ILE A 26 -16.94 34.07 2.87
N ARG A 27 -17.46 34.32 4.09
CA ARG A 27 -18.83 34.82 4.27
C ARG A 27 -19.03 36.24 3.78
N ASN A 28 -18.01 37.09 3.89
CA ASN A 28 -18.09 38.50 3.50
C ASN A 28 -17.73 38.74 2.04
N SER A 29 -16.92 37.85 1.45
CA SER A 29 -16.49 37.90 0.06
C SER A 29 -16.27 36.47 -0.45
N THR A 30 -17.00 36.06 -1.48
CA THR A 30 -16.90 34.71 -2.04
C THR A 30 -15.71 34.63 -2.99
N PRO A 31 -14.68 33.80 -2.70
CA PRO A 31 -13.52 33.68 -3.56
C PRO A 31 -13.76 32.70 -4.71
N ASP A 32 -13.12 32.95 -5.85
CA ASP A 32 -13.13 32.04 -7.01
C ASP A 32 -12.19 30.85 -6.82
N ILE A 33 -11.06 31.05 -6.13
CA ILE A 33 -10.06 30.02 -5.86
C ILE A 33 -9.66 30.07 -4.38
N ILE A 34 -9.70 28.91 -3.73
CA ILE A 34 -9.24 28.72 -2.36
C ILE A 34 -8.05 27.78 -2.36
N LEU A 35 -6.90 28.28 -1.90
CA LEU A 35 -5.70 27.48 -1.63
C LEU A 35 -5.62 27.26 -0.12
N CYS A 36 -5.86 26.02 0.31
CA CYS A 36 -5.97 25.68 1.71
C CYS A 36 -4.85 24.72 2.12
N ASP A 37 -4.09 25.06 3.16
CA ASP A 37 -3.22 24.07 3.80
C ASP A 37 -4.08 22.95 4.42
N TYR A 38 -3.57 21.73 4.44
CA TYR A 38 -4.24 20.61 5.09
C TYR A 38 -4.40 20.87 6.60
N MET A 39 -3.45 21.56 7.23
CA MET A 39 -3.48 21.90 8.65
C MET A 39 -3.74 23.40 8.88
N LEU A 40 -4.92 23.75 9.42
CA LEU A 40 -5.32 25.15 9.66
C LEU A 40 -5.15 25.62 11.10
N GLY A 41 -4.45 24.83 11.94
CA GLY A 41 -4.27 25.09 13.37
C GLY A 41 -5.43 24.59 14.25
N GLU A 42 -5.21 24.50 15.57
CA GLU A 42 -6.21 24.11 16.58
C GLU A 42 -7.00 22.82 16.28
N GLY A 43 -6.37 21.85 15.62
CA GLY A 43 -6.98 20.57 15.26
C GLY A 43 -8.03 20.63 14.15
N ARG A 44 -8.15 21.75 13.44
CA ARG A 44 -9.01 21.89 12.25
C ARG A 44 -8.20 21.64 10.98
N SER A 45 -8.73 20.82 10.08
CA SER A 45 -8.12 20.54 8.78
C SER A 45 -8.75 21.40 7.69
N GLY A 46 -8.01 21.59 6.59
CA GLY A 46 -8.55 22.21 5.38
C GLY A 46 -9.77 21.47 4.81
N GLN A 47 -9.86 20.17 5.07
CA GLN A 47 -11.02 19.37 4.71
C GLN A 47 -12.27 19.71 5.54
N HIS A 48 -12.13 19.96 6.86
CA HIS A 48 -13.24 20.45 7.67
C HIS A 48 -13.77 21.80 7.15
N LEU A 49 -12.87 22.68 6.72
CA LEU A 49 -13.24 23.98 6.16
C LEU A 49 -14.07 23.80 4.88
N LEU A 50 -13.63 22.93 3.96
CA LEU A 50 -14.37 22.63 2.73
C LEU A 50 -15.77 22.07 3.03
N GLU A 51 -15.88 21.14 3.99
CA GLU A 51 -17.16 20.54 4.37
C GLU A 51 -18.10 21.57 5.02
N GLU A 52 -17.59 22.44 5.89
CA GLU A 52 -18.40 23.49 6.51
C GLU A 52 -18.88 24.53 5.47
N LEU A 53 -18.00 24.92 4.54
CA LEU A 53 -18.34 25.81 3.44
C LEU A 53 -19.40 25.21 2.49
N ARG A 54 -19.33 23.91 2.21
CA ARG A 54 -20.36 23.18 1.43
C ARG A 54 -21.67 23.05 2.19
N ARG A 55 -21.63 22.71 3.49
CA ARG A 55 -22.81 22.54 4.34
C ARG A 55 -23.63 23.82 4.44
N PHE A 56 -22.96 24.96 4.61
CA PHE A 56 -23.61 26.27 4.67
C PHE A 56 -23.80 26.93 3.30
N ARG A 57 -23.48 26.24 2.19
CA ARG A 57 -23.56 26.75 0.81
C ARG A 57 -22.88 28.12 0.64
N LEU A 58 -21.68 28.25 1.20
CA LEU A 58 -20.87 29.47 1.18
C LEU A 58 -19.91 29.52 -0.03
N LEU A 59 -19.85 28.47 -0.83
CA LEU A 59 -19.08 28.42 -2.07
C LEU A 59 -20.01 28.61 -3.26
N ALA A 60 -19.58 29.39 -4.24
CA ALA A 60 -20.21 29.41 -5.54
C ALA A 60 -19.92 28.09 -6.27
N ASP A 61 -20.80 27.70 -7.21
CA ASP A 61 -20.64 26.46 -7.97
C ASP A 61 -19.35 26.43 -8.81
N GLU A 62 -18.78 27.61 -9.12
CA GLU A 62 -17.56 27.78 -9.90
C GLU A 62 -16.29 27.87 -9.04
N THR A 63 -16.41 27.88 -7.71
CA THR A 63 -15.25 28.03 -6.81
C THR A 63 -14.36 26.78 -6.81
N VAL A 64 -13.08 26.97 -7.12
CA VAL A 64 -12.06 25.91 -7.07
C VAL A 64 -11.43 25.86 -5.68
N PHE A 65 -11.60 24.74 -4.98
CA PHE A 65 -10.94 24.48 -3.70
C PHE A 65 -9.78 23.50 -3.88
N MET A 66 -8.56 23.93 -3.57
CA MET A 66 -7.34 23.13 -3.71
C MET A 66 -6.65 22.98 -2.36
N MET A 67 -6.42 21.73 -1.97
CA MET A 67 -5.64 21.40 -0.77
C MET A 67 -4.15 21.33 -1.08
N VAL A 68 -3.35 21.96 -0.24
CA VAL A 68 -1.89 21.94 -0.29
C VAL A 68 -1.39 21.19 0.93
N THR A 69 -0.68 20.08 0.72
CA THR A 69 -0.13 19.24 1.81
C THR A 69 1.39 19.30 1.81
N GLY A 70 1.99 19.69 2.95
CA GLY A 70 3.43 19.58 3.18
C GLY A 70 3.82 18.15 3.62
N GLU A 71 4.74 17.54 2.90
CA GLU A 71 5.06 16.09 2.94
C GLU A 71 5.67 15.57 4.27
N GLN A 72 5.90 16.40 5.29
CA GLN A 72 6.67 16.00 6.49
C GLN A 72 5.91 15.91 7.82
N SER A 73 4.67 16.41 7.94
CA SER A 73 3.92 16.39 9.22
C SER A 73 2.81 15.33 9.31
N TYR A 74 2.64 14.50 8.29
CA TYR A 74 1.58 13.48 8.18
C TYR A 74 1.56 12.47 9.34
N LYS A 75 2.70 12.22 10.00
CA LYS A 75 2.85 11.18 11.03
C LYS A 75 2.51 11.59 12.46
N GLN A 76 2.57 12.87 12.82
CA GLN A 76 2.38 13.32 14.21
C GLN A 76 1.03 13.99 14.48
N VAL A 77 0.39 14.53 13.45
CA VAL A 77 -0.82 15.33 13.62
C VAL A 77 -2.10 14.49 13.62
N ILE A 78 -2.10 13.35 12.92
CA ILE A 78 -3.24 12.44 12.84
C ILE A 78 -3.63 11.92 14.24
N SER A 79 -2.68 11.55 15.10
CA SER A 79 -2.97 10.99 16.44
C SER A 79 -3.51 12.00 17.47
N ALA A 80 -3.25 13.29 17.26
CA ALA A 80 -3.71 14.37 18.12
C ALA A 80 -5.09 14.91 17.67
N VAL A 81 -5.29 15.00 16.35
CA VAL A 81 -6.56 15.46 15.76
C VAL A 81 -7.64 14.39 15.85
N GLU A 82 -7.30 13.10 15.71
CA GLU A 82 -8.26 12.00 15.81
C GLU A 82 -8.88 11.83 17.21
N ARG A 83 -8.14 12.16 18.28
CA ARG A 83 -8.69 12.09 19.65
C ARG A 83 -9.62 13.25 19.99
N ALA A 84 -9.39 14.44 19.46
CA ALA A 84 -10.23 15.61 19.72
C ALA A 84 -11.58 15.56 18.96
N ILE A 85 -11.65 14.85 17.83
CA ILE A 85 -12.87 14.76 17.01
C ILE A 85 -13.86 13.72 17.55
N LEU A 86 -13.38 12.71 18.28
CA LEU A 86 -14.22 11.68 18.91
C LEU A 86 -15.18 12.24 19.97
N GLU A 87 -14.93 13.42 20.53
CA GLU A 87 -15.82 14.06 21.51
C GLU A 87 -16.99 14.85 20.87
N ALA A 88 -16.98 15.11 19.55
CA ALA A 88 -17.92 16.04 18.92
C ALA A 88 -18.93 15.41 17.91
N GLY A 89 -18.91 14.09 17.70
CA GLY A 89 -19.88 13.40 16.84
C GLY A 89 -19.22 12.49 15.81
N GLU A 90 -19.77 11.29 15.66
CA GLU A 90 -19.22 10.19 14.84
C GLU A 90 -19.23 10.53 13.34
N PHE A 91 -18.09 10.95 12.81
CA PHE A 91 -17.89 11.11 11.36
C PHE A 91 -17.22 9.85 10.76
N PRO A 92 -17.88 9.12 9.84
CA PRO A 92 -17.38 7.85 9.31
C PRO A 92 -15.99 7.91 8.64
N TRP A 93 -15.58 9.06 8.11
CA TRP A 93 -14.25 9.24 7.50
C TRP A 93 -13.14 9.45 8.55
N SER A 94 -13.46 10.00 9.73
CA SER A 94 -12.53 10.13 10.87
C SER A 94 -12.21 8.76 11.46
N CYS A 95 -13.21 7.89 11.60
CA CYS A 95 -13.02 6.51 12.07
C CYS A 95 -12.17 5.66 11.11
N ALA A 96 -12.21 5.93 9.80
CA ALA A 96 -11.31 5.28 8.83
C ALA A 96 -9.84 5.72 9.01
N GLY A 97 -9.60 6.96 9.43
CA GLY A 97 -8.29 7.44 9.86
C GLY A 97 -7.80 6.69 11.10
N VAL A 98 -8.64 6.62 12.15
CA VAL A 98 -8.33 5.89 13.39
C VAL A 98 -7.99 4.43 13.10
N ALA A 99 -8.75 3.76 12.22
CA ALA A 99 -8.46 2.40 11.81
C ALA A 99 -7.10 2.26 11.11
N ARG A 100 -6.69 3.23 10.28
CA ARG A 100 -5.34 3.27 9.66
C ARG A 100 -4.25 3.51 10.71
N SER A 101 -4.50 4.40 11.66
CA SER A 101 -3.57 4.66 12.78
C SER A 101 -3.38 3.41 13.63
N LEU A 102 -4.45 2.68 13.92
CA LEU A 102 -4.42 1.42 14.67
C LEU A 102 -3.79 0.26 13.86
N GLU A 103 -4.04 0.21 12.54
CA GLU A 103 -3.38 -0.71 11.60
C GLU A 103 -1.86 -0.54 11.69
N HIS A 104 -1.36 0.71 11.64
CA HIS A 104 0.08 1.00 11.75
C HIS A 104 0.66 0.75 13.16
N GLN A 105 -0.18 0.67 14.20
CA GLN A 105 0.23 0.33 15.57
C GLN A 105 0.15 -1.17 15.87
N ASP A 106 -0.11 -2.02 14.85
CA ASP A 106 -0.33 -3.47 14.98
C ASP A 106 -1.51 -3.86 15.91
N ARG A 107 -2.40 -2.91 16.22
CA ARG A 107 -3.60 -3.13 17.03
C ARG A 107 -4.78 -3.59 16.16
N LEU A 108 -4.55 -4.69 15.45
CA LEU A 108 -5.42 -5.15 14.37
C LEU A 108 -6.85 -5.49 14.82
N THR A 109 -7.04 -5.97 16.06
CA THR A 109 -8.36 -6.31 16.61
C THR A 109 -9.22 -5.07 16.82
N GLU A 110 -8.63 -4.01 17.36
CA GLU A 110 -9.30 -2.73 17.57
C GLU A 110 -9.54 -2.00 16.25
N ALA A 111 -8.53 -1.98 15.37
CA ALA A 111 -8.65 -1.46 14.01
C ALA A 111 -9.82 -2.13 13.27
N ARG A 112 -10.00 -3.44 13.47
CA ARG A 112 -11.07 -4.21 12.85
C ARG A 112 -12.45 -3.81 13.38
N ALA A 113 -12.60 -3.67 14.69
CA ALA A 113 -13.86 -3.27 15.30
C ALA A 113 -14.29 -1.88 14.81
N GLU A 114 -13.35 -0.93 14.75
CA GLU A 114 -13.62 0.43 14.28
C GLU A 114 -13.98 0.45 12.80
N ILE A 115 -13.22 -0.23 11.93
CA ILE A 115 -13.50 -0.21 10.49
C ILE A 115 -14.79 -0.96 10.14
N ASP A 116 -15.17 -1.99 10.89
CA ASP A 116 -16.43 -2.71 10.68
C ASP A 116 -17.64 -1.81 10.98
N ARG A 117 -17.57 -0.96 12.01
CA ARG A 117 -18.60 0.07 12.27
C ARG A 117 -18.69 1.06 11.12
N VAL A 118 -17.55 1.54 10.61
CA VAL A 118 -17.52 2.50 9.48
C VAL A 118 -18.16 1.93 8.23
N VAL A 119 -17.81 0.69 7.86
CA VAL A 119 -18.35 0.05 6.66
C VAL A 119 -19.86 -0.24 6.81
N ALA A 120 -20.32 -0.55 8.03
CA ALA A 120 -21.76 -0.72 8.30
C ALA A 120 -22.53 0.61 8.18
N CYS A 121 -21.99 1.70 8.71
CA CYS A 121 -22.62 3.03 8.65
C CYS A 121 -22.49 3.70 7.28
N THR A 122 -21.45 3.38 6.51
CA THR A 122 -21.18 3.97 5.18
C THR A 122 -20.84 2.93 4.12
N PRO A 123 -21.83 2.18 3.61
CA PRO A 123 -21.60 1.12 2.61
C PRO A 123 -21.01 1.60 1.28
N HIS A 124 -21.14 2.90 0.96
CA HIS A 124 -20.58 3.52 -0.25
C HIS A 124 -19.18 4.13 -0.05
N ASN A 125 -18.60 4.02 1.16
CA ASN A 125 -17.24 4.46 1.42
C ASN A 125 -16.24 3.38 1.01
N PHE A 126 -15.80 3.42 -0.24
CA PHE A 126 -14.87 2.43 -0.79
C PHE A 126 -13.47 2.48 -0.15
N ASP A 127 -13.05 3.63 0.36
CA ASP A 127 -11.75 3.77 1.04
C ASP A 127 -11.74 3.05 2.40
N ALA A 128 -12.88 3.03 3.09
CA ALA A 128 -13.04 2.22 4.30
C ALA A 128 -13.00 0.72 3.99
N ALA A 129 -13.54 0.29 2.84
CA ALA A 129 -13.45 -1.09 2.38
C ALA A 129 -12.00 -1.50 2.08
N ASP A 130 -11.18 -0.61 1.51
CA ASP A 130 -9.76 -0.87 1.27
C ASP A 130 -8.96 -1.01 2.58
N VAL A 131 -9.22 -0.15 3.56
CA VAL A 131 -8.63 -0.25 4.91
C VAL A 131 -9.02 -1.57 5.57
N LYS A 132 -10.31 -1.92 5.48
CA LYS A 132 -10.83 -3.19 6.00
C LYS A 132 -10.15 -4.40 5.36
N ALA A 133 -9.90 -4.35 4.05
CA ALA A 133 -9.20 -5.41 3.32
C ALA A 133 -7.74 -5.56 3.77
N ARG A 134 -7.00 -4.45 3.96
CA ARG A 134 -5.62 -4.52 4.49
C ARG A 134 -5.56 -5.09 5.90
N ILE A 135 -6.46 -4.67 6.78
CA ILE A 135 -6.56 -5.22 8.14
C ILE A 135 -6.86 -6.73 8.08
N CYS A 136 -7.77 -7.18 7.21
CA CYS A 136 -8.02 -8.61 6.99
C CYS A 136 -6.75 -9.35 6.54
N MET A 137 -5.97 -8.80 5.61
CA MET A 137 -4.72 -9.42 5.17
C MET A 137 -3.69 -9.51 6.29
N ALA A 138 -3.53 -8.45 7.09
CA ALA A 138 -2.65 -8.44 8.25
C ALA A 138 -3.07 -9.47 9.32
N GLN A 139 -4.38 -9.67 9.50
CA GLN A 139 -4.94 -10.71 10.38
C GLN A 139 -4.78 -12.14 9.85
N GLY A 140 -4.29 -12.31 8.60
CA GLY A 140 -4.17 -13.63 7.97
C GLY A 140 -5.46 -14.15 7.35
N GLU A 141 -6.41 -13.26 7.01
CA GLU A 141 -7.68 -13.58 6.37
C GLU A 141 -7.75 -13.05 4.92
N PRO A 142 -6.87 -13.49 4.00
CA PRO A 142 -6.82 -12.97 2.64
C PRO A 142 -8.07 -13.30 1.82
N GLU A 143 -8.77 -14.41 2.12
CA GLU A 143 -10.03 -14.78 1.47
C GLU A 143 -11.13 -13.72 1.66
N LYS A 144 -11.25 -13.17 2.87
CA LYS A 144 -12.24 -12.12 3.16
C LYS A 144 -11.83 -10.80 2.52
N ALA A 145 -10.53 -10.48 2.54
CA ALA A 145 -9.99 -9.29 1.89
C ALA A 145 -10.26 -9.30 0.37
N GLN A 146 -10.01 -10.45 -0.29
CA GLN A 146 -10.23 -10.60 -1.72
C GLN A 146 -11.70 -10.37 -2.09
N LYS A 147 -12.65 -11.00 -1.38
CA LYS A 147 -14.09 -10.82 -1.65
C LYS A 147 -14.54 -9.35 -1.55
N ILE A 148 -14.09 -8.64 -0.51
CA ILE A 148 -14.41 -7.22 -0.32
C ILE A 148 -13.86 -6.39 -1.50
N LEU A 149 -12.61 -6.66 -1.89
CA LEU A 149 -11.96 -5.91 -2.96
C LEU A 149 -12.54 -6.22 -4.34
N ASP A 150 -12.95 -7.46 -4.61
CA ASP A 150 -13.62 -7.84 -5.86
C ASP A 150 -14.93 -7.07 -6.05
N GLU A 151 -15.76 -7.00 -4.99
CA GLU A 151 -17.02 -6.25 -5.03
C GLU A 151 -16.80 -4.76 -5.28
N VAL A 152 -15.77 -4.18 -4.64
CA VAL A 152 -15.49 -2.74 -4.73
C VAL A 152 -14.76 -2.39 -6.04
N ALA A 153 -13.85 -3.23 -6.51
CA ALA A 153 -13.11 -3.01 -7.76
C ALA A 153 -14.05 -3.02 -8.98
N ASN A 154 -15.09 -3.88 -8.97
CA ASN A 154 -16.12 -3.89 -10.02
C ASN A 154 -16.91 -2.57 -10.11
N LYS A 155 -17.15 -1.92 -8.96
CA LYS A 155 -17.82 -0.61 -8.88
C LYS A 155 -16.88 0.55 -9.22
N THR A 156 -15.58 0.38 -9.00
CA THR A 156 -14.55 1.44 -9.13
C THR A 156 -13.51 1.10 -10.19
N ARG A 157 -13.97 0.84 -11.42
CA ARG A 157 -13.15 0.30 -12.54
C ARG A 157 -11.85 1.07 -12.84
N ARG A 158 -11.78 2.38 -12.54
CA ARG A 158 -10.62 3.24 -12.79
C ARG A 158 -9.69 3.42 -11.58
N ASN A 159 -9.93 2.74 -10.46
CA ASN A 159 -9.05 2.81 -9.29
C ASN A 159 -7.98 1.72 -9.35
N TYR A 160 -6.79 2.10 -9.84
CA TYR A 160 -5.66 1.17 -10.00
C TYR A 160 -5.00 0.78 -8.68
N LEU A 161 -5.03 1.67 -7.67
CA LEU A 161 -4.53 1.34 -6.32
C LEU A 161 -5.32 0.18 -5.72
N ARG A 162 -6.63 0.18 -5.91
CA ARG A 162 -7.51 -0.91 -5.46
C ARG A 162 -7.28 -2.21 -6.23
N LYS A 163 -7.04 -2.14 -7.54
CA LYS A 163 -6.64 -3.31 -8.34
C LYS A 163 -5.31 -3.91 -7.87
N ARG A 164 -4.34 -3.05 -7.49
CA ARG A 164 -3.09 -3.51 -6.87
C ARG A 164 -3.34 -4.24 -5.56
N LEU A 165 -4.17 -3.65 -4.70
CA LEU A 165 -4.54 -4.25 -3.44
C LEU A 165 -5.29 -5.58 -3.61
N LEU A 166 -6.18 -5.66 -4.61
CA LEU A 166 -6.87 -6.90 -4.98
C LEU A 166 -5.90 -7.98 -5.43
N ALA A 167 -4.93 -7.63 -6.27
CA ALA A 167 -3.91 -8.58 -6.73
C ALA A 167 -3.03 -9.09 -5.59
N GLU A 168 -2.70 -8.23 -4.62
CA GLU A 168 -1.98 -8.61 -3.42
C GLU A 168 -2.80 -9.61 -2.59
N ALA A 169 -4.07 -9.30 -2.30
CA ALA A 169 -4.97 -10.18 -1.56
C ALA A 169 -5.15 -11.54 -2.26
N ALA A 170 -5.37 -11.54 -3.57
CA ALA A 170 -5.50 -12.74 -4.39
C ALA A 170 -4.20 -13.56 -4.40
N THR A 171 -3.03 -12.90 -4.45
CA THR A 171 -1.73 -13.57 -4.37
C THR A 171 -1.53 -14.27 -3.02
N LEU A 172 -1.92 -13.63 -1.91
CA LEU A 172 -1.86 -14.23 -0.57
C LEU A 172 -2.85 -15.39 -0.41
N ASN A 173 -4.02 -15.28 -1.03
CA ASN A 173 -5.01 -16.35 -1.06
C ASN A 173 -4.55 -17.55 -1.93
N GLY A 174 -3.69 -17.28 -2.91
CA GLY A 174 -3.28 -18.24 -3.93
C GLY A 174 -4.21 -18.30 -5.14
N ASP A 175 -5.10 -17.32 -5.29
CA ASP A 175 -5.89 -17.12 -6.51
C ASP A 175 -5.05 -16.35 -7.54
N THR A 176 -4.33 -17.12 -8.34
CA THR A 176 -3.39 -16.58 -9.33
C THR A 176 -4.11 -15.98 -10.54
N ALA A 177 -5.32 -16.46 -10.85
CA ALA A 177 -6.11 -15.98 -11.99
C ALA A 177 -6.59 -14.55 -11.74
N THR A 178 -7.19 -14.29 -10.57
CA THR A 178 -7.67 -12.95 -10.19
C THR A 178 -6.49 -11.97 -10.05
N ALA A 179 -5.37 -12.41 -9.45
CA ALA A 179 -4.18 -11.58 -9.32
C ALA A 179 -3.60 -11.16 -10.68
N GLN A 180 -3.48 -12.11 -11.61
CA GLN A 180 -2.97 -11.85 -12.95
C GLN A 180 -3.91 -10.94 -13.75
N ALA A 181 -5.23 -11.15 -13.67
CA ALA A 181 -6.22 -10.32 -14.35
C ALA A 181 -6.19 -8.87 -13.84
N ALA A 182 -6.16 -8.67 -12.51
CA ALA A 182 -6.11 -7.35 -11.90
C ALA A 182 -4.82 -6.59 -12.29
N MET A 183 -3.66 -7.26 -12.29
CA MET A 183 -2.39 -6.66 -12.70
C MET A 183 -2.33 -6.38 -14.21
N ALA A 184 -2.83 -7.28 -15.05
CA ALA A 184 -2.87 -7.07 -16.49
C ALA A 184 -3.74 -5.86 -16.86
N ASP A 185 -4.85 -5.65 -16.15
CA ASP A 185 -5.71 -4.47 -16.31
C ASP A 185 -5.03 -3.18 -15.84
N VAL A 186 -4.24 -3.21 -14.76
CA VAL A 186 -3.40 -2.06 -14.36
C VAL A 186 -2.40 -1.69 -15.46
N LEU A 187 -1.72 -2.69 -16.04
CA LEU A 187 -0.70 -2.47 -17.08
C LEU A 187 -1.29 -2.13 -18.46
N ALA A 188 -2.49 -2.59 -18.79
CA ALA A 188 -3.14 -2.30 -20.07
C ALA A 188 -3.56 -0.83 -20.20
N ASN A 189 -3.72 -0.12 -19.08
CA ASN A 189 -4.20 1.27 -19.04
C ASN A 189 -3.06 2.31 -18.92
N ASP A 190 -1.96 2.10 -19.66
CA ASP A 190 -0.71 2.91 -19.73
C ASP A 190 -0.89 4.35 -20.27
N THR A 191 -2.13 4.78 -20.51
CA THR A 191 -2.43 6.05 -21.17
C THR A 191 -2.12 7.32 -20.34
N MET A 192 -1.74 7.21 -19.06
CA MET A 192 -1.41 8.37 -18.22
C MET A 192 -0.01 8.29 -17.61
N PRO A 193 0.83 9.33 -17.73
CA PRO A 193 2.15 9.38 -17.08
C PRO A 193 2.04 9.14 -15.57
N GLY A 194 2.82 8.17 -15.06
CA GLY A 194 2.83 7.80 -13.63
C GLY A 194 1.74 6.82 -13.20
N ALA A 195 0.83 6.41 -14.10
CA ALA A 195 -0.18 5.39 -13.79
C ALA A 195 0.46 4.03 -13.53
N ILE A 196 1.43 3.64 -14.36
CA ILE A 196 2.24 2.44 -14.17
C ILE A 196 3.44 2.78 -13.29
N GLN A 197 3.55 2.05 -12.19
CA GLN A 197 4.71 2.06 -11.33
C GLN A 197 5.70 1.00 -11.84
N PRO A 198 7.02 1.24 -11.76
CA PRO A 198 8.00 0.27 -12.24
C PRO A 198 7.92 -1.08 -11.49
N GLU A 199 7.32 -1.11 -10.30
CA GLU A 199 7.03 -2.31 -9.49
C GLU A 199 5.83 -3.14 -10.00
N ASP A 200 4.97 -2.59 -10.87
CA ASP A 200 3.78 -3.30 -11.37
C ASP A 200 4.15 -4.48 -12.28
N LYS A 201 5.23 -4.34 -13.06
CA LYS A 201 5.72 -5.42 -13.94
C LYS A 201 6.25 -6.62 -13.13
N PRO A 202 7.11 -6.44 -12.10
CA PRO A 202 7.44 -7.50 -11.14
C PRO A 202 6.21 -8.10 -10.43
N ALA A 203 5.22 -7.29 -10.06
CA ALA A 203 4.00 -7.79 -9.43
C ALA A 203 3.19 -8.71 -10.36
N LEU A 204 3.02 -8.34 -11.63
CA LEU A 204 2.41 -9.22 -12.64
C LEU A 204 3.23 -10.51 -12.82
N ALA A 205 4.55 -10.38 -12.95
CA ALA A 205 5.45 -11.52 -13.10
C ALA A 205 5.34 -12.49 -11.92
N ARG A 206 5.20 -12.00 -10.69
CA ARG A 206 4.96 -12.82 -9.50
C ARG A 206 3.66 -13.62 -9.60
N SER A 207 2.57 -12.99 -10.03
CA SER A 207 1.30 -13.69 -10.25
C SER A 207 1.42 -14.78 -11.33
N GLN A 208 2.17 -14.53 -12.39
CA GLN A 208 2.43 -15.49 -13.48
C GLN A 208 3.33 -16.66 -13.02
N VAL A 209 4.35 -16.40 -12.20
CA VAL A 209 5.17 -17.45 -11.59
C VAL A 209 4.31 -18.36 -10.70
N ASN A 210 3.43 -17.76 -9.90
CA ASN A 210 2.55 -18.53 -9.02
C ASN A 210 1.53 -19.38 -9.81
N SER A 211 1.10 -18.95 -11.00
CA SER A 211 0.26 -19.76 -11.90
C SER A 211 1.04 -20.83 -12.66
N GLY A 212 2.37 -20.82 -12.61
CA GLY A 212 3.25 -21.72 -13.34
C GLY A 212 3.54 -21.29 -14.78
N ASP A 213 3.06 -20.12 -15.21
CA ASP A 213 3.29 -19.59 -16.56
C ASP A 213 4.65 -18.89 -16.67
N LYS A 214 5.70 -19.71 -16.83
CA LYS A 214 7.09 -19.25 -16.99
C LYS A 214 7.29 -18.46 -18.28
N ILE A 215 6.56 -18.79 -19.35
CA ILE A 215 6.72 -18.17 -20.67
C ILE A 215 6.24 -16.73 -20.63
N SER A 216 5.03 -16.50 -20.10
CA SER A 216 4.51 -15.14 -19.96
C SER A 216 5.34 -14.32 -18.97
N THR A 217 5.83 -14.95 -17.89
CA THR A 217 6.73 -14.29 -16.92
C THR A 217 8.00 -13.77 -17.61
N GLU A 218 8.68 -14.63 -18.36
CA GLU A 218 9.90 -14.26 -19.08
C GLU A 218 9.62 -13.11 -20.05
N ARG A 219 8.52 -13.18 -20.82
CA ARG A 219 8.14 -12.11 -21.75
C ARG A 219 7.91 -10.77 -21.04
N THR A 220 7.21 -10.77 -19.90
CA THR A 220 6.95 -9.56 -19.10
C THR A 220 8.26 -8.93 -18.62
N LEU A 221 9.16 -9.75 -18.06
CA LEU A 221 10.40 -9.27 -17.44
C LEU A 221 11.47 -8.88 -18.46
N VAL A 222 11.58 -9.59 -19.60
CA VAL A 222 12.47 -9.19 -20.70
C VAL A 222 12.00 -7.88 -21.34
N GLY A 223 10.71 -7.55 -21.26
CA GLY A 223 10.17 -6.26 -21.66
C GLY A 223 10.57 -5.08 -20.75
N MET A 224 11.24 -5.33 -19.62
CA MET A 224 11.80 -4.27 -18.77
C MET A 224 13.18 -3.86 -19.29
N ARG A 225 13.39 -2.56 -19.50
CA ARG A 225 14.71 -2.06 -19.89
C ARG A 225 15.68 -2.19 -18.73
N GLU A 226 16.96 -2.40 -19.02
CA GLU A 226 17.97 -2.51 -17.97
C GLU A 226 18.08 -1.23 -17.12
N SER A 227 17.88 -0.06 -17.73
CA SER A 227 17.81 1.22 -17.01
C SER A 227 16.60 1.31 -16.08
N GLU A 228 15.45 0.74 -16.44
CA GLU A 228 14.27 0.67 -15.57
C GLU A 228 14.59 -0.18 -14.33
N VAL A 229 15.26 -1.33 -14.53
CA VAL A 229 15.64 -2.22 -13.44
C VAL A 229 16.68 -1.58 -12.51
N GLN A 230 17.68 -0.88 -13.06
CA GLN A 230 18.70 -0.21 -12.24
C GLN A 230 18.14 0.95 -11.40
N ASN A 231 17.09 1.61 -11.89
CA ASN A 231 16.42 2.70 -11.18
C ASN A 231 15.46 2.21 -10.08
N LEU A 232 15.13 0.91 -10.06
CA LEU A 232 14.36 0.33 -8.96
C LEU A 232 15.15 0.37 -7.65
N LYS A 233 14.41 0.46 -6.55
CA LYS A 233 14.95 0.17 -5.21
C LYS A 233 15.47 -1.27 -5.15
N LEU A 234 16.30 -1.55 -4.15
CA LEU A 234 16.89 -2.88 -3.97
C LEU A 234 15.82 -4.00 -3.91
N ASP A 235 14.65 -3.74 -3.33
CA ASP A 235 13.51 -4.67 -3.30
C ASP A 235 13.03 -5.06 -4.70
N GLY A 236 12.91 -4.08 -5.59
CA GLY A 236 12.50 -4.28 -6.97
C GLY A 236 13.56 -5.01 -7.78
N GLN A 237 14.84 -4.67 -7.57
CA GLN A 237 15.97 -5.38 -8.21
C GLN A 237 16.06 -6.84 -7.75
N ALA A 238 15.88 -7.10 -6.46
CA ALA A 238 15.86 -8.43 -5.87
C ALA A 238 14.70 -9.26 -6.43
N SER A 239 13.49 -8.70 -6.43
CA SER A 239 12.29 -9.34 -6.99
C SER A 239 12.48 -9.65 -8.48
N PHE A 240 12.99 -8.70 -9.26
CA PHE A 240 13.27 -8.90 -10.68
C PHE A 240 14.25 -10.05 -10.92
N ALA A 241 15.39 -10.05 -10.22
CA ALA A 241 16.40 -11.09 -10.38
C ALA A 241 15.89 -12.47 -9.94
N ALA A 242 15.12 -12.52 -8.86
CA ALA A 242 14.52 -13.76 -8.35
C ALA A 242 13.47 -14.32 -9.32
N LEU A 243 12.52 -13.51 -9.77
CA LEU A 243 11.46 -13.91 -10.71
C LEU A 243 12.04 -14.31 -12.08
N MET A 244 13.06 -13.59 -12.57
CA MET A 244 13.79 -13.99 -13.78
C MET A 244 14.47 -15.34 -13.64
N THR A 245 15.04 -15.64 -12.47
CA THR A 245 15.68 -16.92 -12.19
C THR A 245 14.66 -18.07 -12.17
N ILE A 246 13.46 -17.82 -11.63
CA ILE A 246 12.40 -18.83 -11.57
C ILE A 246 11.83 -19.14 -12.97
N ALA A 247 11.65 -18.11 -13.80
CA ALA A 247 11.12 -18.25 -15.16
C ALA A 247 12.17 -18.80 -16.14
N ALA A 248 13.37 -18.21 -16.16
CA ALA A 248 14.46 -18.52 -17.08
C ALA A 248 15.81 -18.60 -16.32
N PRO A 249 16.15 -19.76 -15.74
CA PRO A 249 17.36 -19.93 -14.93
C PRO A 249 18.64 -19.49 -15.63
N GLU A 250 18.78 -19.77 -16.93
CA GLU A 250 19.95 -19.42 -17.75
C GLU A 250 20.22 -17.91 -17.80
N ARG A 251 19.17 -17.07 -17.72
CA ARG A 251 19.29 -15.60 -17.78
C ARG A 251 19.34 -14.96 -16.41
N GLY A 252 18.54 -15.45 -15.46
CA GLY A 252 18.41 -14.85 -14.13
C GLY A 252 19.54 -15.20 -13.17
N LYS A 253 20.10 -16.41 -13.27
CA LYS A 253 21.03 -16.96 -12.26
C LYS A 253 22.28 -16.10 -12.07
N LEU A 254 22.87 -15.58 -13.15
CA LEU A 254 24.08 -14.75 -13.05
C LEU A 254 23.83 -13.48 -12.21
N LYS A 255 22.74 -12.76 -12.50
CA LYS A 255 22.36 -11.54 -11.75
C LYS A 255 21.97 -11.88 -10.31
N PHE A 256 21.22 -12.95 -10.09
CA PHE A 256 20.79 -13.36 -8.74
C PHE A 256 21.98 -13.77 -7.85
N VAL A 257 22.91 -14.56 -8.37
CA VAL A 257 24.13 -14.94 -7.63
C VAL A 257 25.02 -13.74 -7.35
N GLY A 258 25.16 -12.81 -8.31
CA GLY A 258 25.89 -11.56 -8.11
C GLY A 258 25.30 -10.67 -7.01
N LEU A 259 23.97 -10.67 -6.87
CA LEU A 259 23.26 -9.92 -5.83
C LEU A 259 23.25 -10.61 -4.46
N ARG A 260 23.63 -11.90 -4.37
CA ARG A 260 23.56 -12.70 -3.12
C ARG A 260 24.14 -11.98 -1.89
N PRO A 261 25.33 -11.34 -1.92
CA PRO A 261 25.87 -10.65 -0.74
C PRO A 261 24.97 -9.49 -0.27
N ALA A 262 24.36 -8.76 -1.20
CA ALA A 262 23.43 -7.68 -0.89
C ALA A 262 22.10 -8.22 -0.35
N LEU A 263 21.62 -9.36 -0.87
CA LEU A 263 20.36 -9.96 -0.41
C LEU A 263 20.45 -10.47 1.04
N ILE A 264 21.64 -10.90 1.48
CA ILE A 264 21.87 -11.32 2.87
C ILE A 264 21.89 -10.12 3.81
N SER A 265 22.58 -9.04 3.45
CA SER A 265 22.77 -7.90 4.35
C SER A 265 21.59 -6.91 4.36
N ALA A 266 20.77 -6.88 3.30
CA ALA A 266 19.78 -5.84 3.13
C ALA A 266 18.47 -6.04 3.90
N ALA A 267 17.88 -4.92 4.30
CA ALA A 267 16.49 -4.83 4.72
C ALA A 267 15.58 -4.83 3.49
N LEU A 268 15.15 -6.02 3.08
CA LEU A 268 14.18 -6.21 2.01
C LEU A 268 12.75 -6.21 2.52
N ASP A 269 11.81 -5.80 1.66
CA ASP A 269 10.38 -5.98 1.90
C ASP A 269 9.96 -7.47 1.91
N ASN A 270 8.80 -7.77 2.49
CA ASN A 270 8.34 -9.16 2.65
C ASN A 270 8.05 -9.85 1.30
N SER A 271 7.66 -9.09 0.29
CA SER A 271 7.33 -9.60 -1.05
C SER A 271 8.60 -10.03 -1.81
N ALA A 272 9.62 -9.19 -1.84
CA ALA A 272 10.92 -9.48 -2.42
C ALA A 272 11.62 -10.61 -1.67
N ARG A 273 11.52 -10.65 -0.34
CA ARG A 273 12.05 -11.77 0.45
C ARG A 273 11.42 -13.11 0.05
N LEU A 274 10.09 -13.16 -0.14
CA LEU A 274 9.42 -14.37 -0.60
C LEU A 274 9.89 -14.79 -2.01
N ASP A 275 10.05 -13.84 -2.93
CA ASP A 275 10.56 -14.12 -4.28
C ASP A 275 12.00 -14.67 -4.21
N VAL A 276 12.86 -14.03 -3.41
CA VAL A 276 14.25 -14.46 -3.19
C VAL A 276 14.30 -15.84 -2.56
N THR A 277 13.47 -16.14 -1.56
CA THR A 277 13.37 -17.49 -0.98
C THR A 277 12.95 -18.50 -2.04
N CYS A 278 12.00 -18.16 -2.91
CA CYS A 278 11.54 -19.06 -3.98
C CYS A 278 12.66 -19.36 -4.99
N ALA A 279 13.36 -18.32 -5.46
CA ALA A 279 14.49 -18.48 -6.36
C ALA A 279 15.65 -19.27 -5.71
N ALA A 280 15.98 -18.98 -4.45
CA ALA A 280 17.04 -19.65 -3.71
C ALA A 280 16.74 -21.15 -3.51
N LEU A 281 15.50 -21.51 -3.13
CA LEU A 281 15.08 -22.92 -3.04
C LEU A 281 15.09 -23.63 -4.40
N GLY A 282 14.73 -22.93 -5.47
CA GLY A 282 14.82 -23.45 -6.84
C GLY A 282 16.26 -23.71 -7.31
N LEU A 283 17.21 -22.89 -6.87
CA LEU A 283 18.64 -23.04 -7.17
C LEU A 283 19.39 -23.98 -6.20
N GLY A 284 18.76 -24.40 -5.11
CA GLY A 284 19.40 -25.20 -4.05
C GLY A 284 20.24 -24.39 -3.04
N ASP A 285 20.15 -23.06 -3.04
CA ASP A 285 20.80 -22.19 -2.04
C ASP A 285 19.97 -22.15 -0.76
N HIS A 286 20.07 -23.22 0.02
CA HIS A 286 19.31 -23.39 1.26
C HIS A 286 19.71 -22.38 2.35
N GLU A 287 20.97 -21.94 2.37
CA GLU A 287 21.46 -20.93 3.31
C GLU A 287 20.75 -19.59 3.10
N LEU A 288 20.70 -19.11 1.85
CA LEU A 288 20.02 -17.86 1.53
C LEU A 288 18.51 -17.98 1.80
N ALA A 289 17.91 -19.10 1.41
CA ALA A 289 16.48 -19.34 1.64
C ALA A 289 16.13 -19.28 3.13
N ASP A 290 16.88 -20.00 3.97
CA ASP A 290 16.64 -20.09 5.41
C ASP A 290 16.91 -18.75 6.10
N HIS A 291 17.96 -18.03 5.66
CA HIS A 291 18.23 -16.68 6.11
C HIS A 291 17.03 -15.75 5.86
N GLN A 292 16.49 -15.72 4.63
CA GLN A 292 15.31 -14.90 4.33
C GLN A 292 14.08 -15.35 5.13
N ALA A 293 13.86 -16.66 5.26
CA ALA A 293 12.75 -17.20 6.03
C ALA A 293 12.80 -16.81 7.52
N HIS A 294 13.99 -16.72 8.11
CA HIS A 294 14.15 -16.20 9.47
C HIS A 294 13.63 -14.76 9.61
N TYR A 295 13.98 -13.85 8.69
CA TYR A 295 13.49 -12.47 8.72
C TYR A 295 11.98 -12.39 8.48
N LEU A 296 11.47 -13.17 7.52
CA LEU A 296 10.03 -13.25 7.26
C LEU A 296 9.26 -13.66 8.52
N MET A 297 9.73 -14.69 9.24
CA MET A 297 9.07 -15.17 10.46
C MET A 297 9.28 -14.24 11.67
N ALA A 298 10.36 -13.46 11.68
CA ALA A 298 10.63 -12.47 12.72
C ALA A 298 9.81 -11.19 12.55
N SER A 299 9.32 -10.88 11.34
CA SER A 299 8.51 -9.69 11.04
C SER A 299 7.17 -9.67 11.78
N ASP A 300 6.61 -8.47 11.96
CA ASP A 300 5.28 -8.27 12.56
C ASP A 300 4.17 -8.81 11.63
N ASP A 301 4.39 -8.69 10.32
CA ASP A 301 3.54 -9.23 9.26
C ASP A 301 3.62 -10.75 9.08
N ALA A 302 4.36 -11.48 9.92
CA ALA A 302 4.60 -12.91 9.76
C ALA A 302 3.31 -13.71 9.52
N LYS A 303 2.19 -13.34 10.17
CA LYS A 303 0.88 -13.99 10.00
C LYS A 303 0.36 -13.91 8.57
N LYS A 304 0.52 -12.76 7.91
CA LYS A 304 0.07 -12.48 6.54
C LYS A 304 0.77 -13.39 5.52
N ILE A 305 2.08 -13.54 5.66
CA ILE A 305 2.95 -14.25 4.70
C ILE A 305 3.22 -15.72 5.06
N PHE A 306 2.84 -16.15 6.28
CA PHE A 306 3.09 -17.49 6.80
C PHE A 306 2.57 -18.59 5.87
N GLY A 307 1.33 -18.43 5.38
CA GLY A 307 0.69 -19.40 4.50
C GLY A 307 1.52 -19.66 3.23
N SER A 308 1.99 -18.59 2.60
CA SER A 308 2.81 -18.62 1.38
C SER A 308 4.18 -19.24 1.63
N ALA A 309 4.91 -18.78 2.66
CA ALA A 309 6.22 -19.32 3.01
C ALA A 309 6.15 -20.83 3.34
N ARG A 310 5.13 -21.26 4.08
CA ARG A 310 4.92 -22.67 4.43
C ARG A 310 4.64 -23.53 3.19
N LYS A 311 3.80 -23.06 2.26
CA LYS A 311 3.51 -23.75 0.99
C LYS A 311 4.79 -23.90 0.16
N LEU A 312 5.62 -22.86 0.12
CA LEU A 312 6.89 -22.86 -0.61
C LEU A 312 7.88 -23.91 -0.07
N TYR A 313 8.16 -23.90 1.24
CA TYR A 313 9.02 -24.91 1.86
C TYR A 313 8.46 -26.33 1.75
N ALA A 314 7.13 -26.46 1.77
CA ALA A 314 6.46 -27.74 1.56
C ALA A 314 6.69 -28.30 0.15
N LEU A 315 6.66 -27.45 -0.88
CA LEU A 315 6.88 -27.84 -2.27
C LEU A 315 8.28 -28.42 -2.48
N HIS A 316 9.28 -27.87 -1.79
CA HIS A 316 10.67 -28.33 -1.84
C HIS A 316 10.98 -29.46 -0.82
N GLY A 317 9.98 -30.03 -0.14
CA GLY A 317 10.17 -31.11 0.83
C GLY A 317 10.80 -30.70 2.17
N ARG A 318 11.07 -29.41 2.38
CA ARG A 318 11.77 -28.85 3.55
C ARG A 318 10.84 -28.40 4.69
N LYS A 319 9.71 -29.11 4.89
CA LYS A 319 8.73 -28.78 5.95
C LYS A 319 9.32 -28.80 7.36
N LYS A 320 10.29 -29.69 7.62
CA LYS A 320 10.94 -29.82 8.93
C LYS A 320 11.82 -28.61 9.23
N ASP A 321 12.59 -28.17 8.24
CA ASP A 321 13.50 -27.02 8.36
C ASP A 321 12.72 -25.74 8.64
N PHE A 322 11.61 -25.53 7.92
CA PHE A 322 10.73 -24.38 8.18
C PHE A 322 10.16 -24.38 9.60
N ARG A 323 9.76 -25.55 10.14
CA ARG A 323 9.31 -25.67 11.54
C ARG A 323 10.43 -25.35 12.53
N GLU A 324 11.67 -25.71 12.22
CA GLU A 324 12.81 -25.40 13.08
C GLU A 324 13.12 -23.90 13.09
N ILE A 325 13.06 -23.24 11.92
CA ILE A 325 13.16 -21.78 11.79
C ILE A 325 12.11 -21.09 12.70
N GLN A 326 10.86 -21.56 12.66
CA GLN A 326 9.80 -21.02 13.54
C GLN A 326 10.14 -21.17 15.02
N LYS A 327 10.64 -22.33 15.46
CA LYS A 327 11.02 -22.55 16.86
C LYS A 327 12.16 -21.63 17.28
N GLN A 328 13.15 -21.43 16.41
CA GLN A 328 14.28 -20.55 16.70
C GLN A 328 13.84 -19.08 16.83
N VAL A 329 12.97 -18.61 15.94
CA VAL A 329 12.40 -17.25 16.01
C VAL A 329 11.56 -17.08 17.28
N ALA A 330 10.70 -18.05 17.61
CA ALA A 330 9.91 -18.02 18.83
C ALA A 330 10.79 -17.98 20.09
N ARG A 331 11.86 -18.78 20.14
CA ARG A 331 12.83 -18.76 21.25
C ARG A 331 13.50 -17.40 21.41
N ARG A 332 13.88 -16.75 20.30
CA ARG A 332 14.52 -15.42 20.35
C ARG A 332 13.57 -14.34 20.88
N ARG A 333 12.28 -14.38 20.52
CA ARG A 333 11.27 -13.45 21.07
C ARG A 333 11.15 -13.57 22.59
N ILE A 334 11.10 -14.81 23.10
CA ILE A 334 11.01 -15.08 24.55
C ILE A 334 12.23 -14.58 25.35
N HIS A 335 13.41 -14.46 24.73
CA HIS A 335 14.63 -13.99 25.41
C HIS A 335 14.86 -12.48 25.26
N HIS A 336 14.04 -11.78 24.47
CA HIS A 336 14.12 -10.33 24.27
C HIS A 336 13.00 -9.55 24.98
N ASP A 337 12.02 -10.25 25.55
CA ASP A 337 11.01 -9.73 26.50
C ASP A 337 11.45 -9.99 27.95
#